data_AF-A0A2W0CCG1-F1
#
_entry.id   AF-A0A2W0CCG1-F1
#
_cell.length_a   1.000
_cell.length_b   1.000
_cell.length_c   1.000
_cell.angle_alpha   90.00
_cell.angle_beta   90.00
_cell.angle_gamma   90.00
#
_symmetry.space_group_name_H-M   'P 1'
#
loop_
_entity.id
_entity.type
_entity.pdbx_description
1 polymer ?
#
loop_
_entity_poly.entity_id
_entity_poly.type
_entity_poly.pdbx_seq_one_letter_code
_entity_poly.pdbx_strand_id
1 'polypeptide(L)' 'MKSVIKQSNGSLTRGKLANPFSHIPMSERLKKRKSIDLRDNHVVIEDNDGFIQVKPIDKTKTF' A
#
# COMPACT_ATOMS: atom_id res chain seq x y z
N MET A 1 -13.79 -36.63 -0.35
CA MET A 1 -13.57 -35.75 -1.51
C MET A 1 -13.86 -34.32 -1.10
N LYS A 2 -12.87 -33.42 -1.18
CA LYS A 2 -13.12 -31.98 -0.98
C LYS A 2 -13.60 -31.41 -2.31
N SER A 3 -14.83 -30.88 -2.37
CA SER A 3 -15.33 -30.19 -3.54
C SER A 3 -14.70 -28.78 -3.60
N VAL A 4 -14.06 -28.47 -4.72
CA VAL A 4 -13.59 -27.12 -5.01
C VAL A 4 -14.74 -26.39 -5.68
N ILE A 5 -15.42 -25.53 -4.93
CA ILE A 5 -16.48 -24.67 -5.47
C ILE A 5 -15.80 -23.48 -6.16
N LYS A 6 -15.87 -23.42 -7.49
CA LYS A 6 -15.43 -22.26 -8.26
C LYS A 6 -16.43 -21.13 -8.03
N GLN A 7 -16.08 -20.14 -7.20
CA GLN A 7 -16.86 -18.92 -7.13
C GLN A 7 -16.87 -18.26 -8.52
N SER A 8 -18.07 -17.97 -9.04
CA SER A 8 -18.24 -17.15 -10.22
C SER A 8 -17.89 -15.70 -9.86
N ASN A 9 -16.60 -15.41 -9.85
CA ASN A 9 -16.09 -14.08 -9.55
C ASN A 9 -16.66 -13.10 -10.58
N GLY A 10 -17.64 -12.28 -10.18
CA GLY A 10 -18.23 -11.27 -11.02
C GLY A 10 -17.14 -10.44 -11.68
N SER A 11 -17.17 -10.36 -13.03
CA SER A 11 -16.29 -9.58 -13.92
C SER A 11 -15.11 -8.90 -13.21
N LEU A 12 -14.08 -9.68 -12.86
CA LEU A 12 -12.82 -9.17 -12.38
C LEU A 12 -12.08 -8.59 -13.58
N THR A 13 -12.40 -7.35 -13.93
CA THR A 13 -11.69 -6.63 -14.99
C THR A 13 -10.20 -6.53 -14.65
N ARG A 14 -9.34 -6.41 -15.65
CA ARG A 14 -7.88 -6.21 -15.44
C ARG A 14 -7.61 -5.06 -14.46
N GLY A 15 -8.42 -4.00 -14.49
CA GLY A 15 -8.32 -2.87 -13.56
C GLY A 15 -8.61 -3.25 -12.10
N LYS A 16 -9.64 -4.07 -11.85
CA LYS A 16 -9.94 -4.57 -10.51
C LYS A 16 -8.89 -5.55 -10.00
N LEU A 17 -8.28 -6.34 -10.88
CA LEU A 17 -7.18 -7.23 -10.50
C LEU A 17 -5.91 -6.46 -10.14
N ALA A 18 -5.59 -5.40 -10.90
CA ALA A 18 -4.43 -4.55 -10.64
C ALA A 18 -4.59 -3.70 -9.37
N ASN A 19 -5.80 -3.26 -9.05
CA ASN A 19 -6.12 -2.56 -7.81
C ASN A 19 -7.39 -3.14 -7.17
N PRO A 20 -7.26 -4.18 -6.33
CA PRO A 20 -8.42 -4.79 -5.66
C PRO A 20 -9.11 -3.85 -4.67
N PHE A 21 -8.45 -2.74 -4.31
CA PHE A 21 -8.98 -1.72 -3.40
C PHE A 21 -9.47 -0.47 -4.12
N SER A 22 -9.75 -0.54 -5.43
CA SER A 22 -10.19 0.61 -6.23
C SER A 22 -11.48 1.28 -5.73
N HIS A 23 -12.26 0.59 -4.90
CA HIS A 23 -13.49 1.08 -4.29
C HIS A 23 -13.26 1.87 -2.99
N ILE A 24 -12.03 1.93 -2.47
CA ILE A 24 -11.68 2.64 -1.24
C ILE A 24 -10.61 3.70 -1.55
N PRO A 25 -10.80 4.97 -1.14
CA PRO A 25 -9.78 5.99 -1.27
C PRO A 25 -8.46 5.56 -0.63
N MET A 26 -7.34 5.91 -1.27
CA MET A 26 -6.00 5.56 -0.75
C MET A 26 -5.76 6.13 0.66
N SER A 27 -6.20 7.36 0.94
CA SER A 27 -6.09 8.01 2.24
C SER A 27 -6.77 7.22 3.36
N GLU A 28 -7.97 6.67 3.11
CA GLU A 28 -8.67 5.83 4.09
C GLU A 28 -7.92 4.53 4.38
N ARG A 29 -7.30 3.93 3.36
CA ARG A 29 -6.48 2.73 3.53
C ARG A 29 -5.24 2.99 4.36
N LEU A 30 -4.58 4.13 4.13
CA LEU A 30 -3.39 4.57 4.87
C LEU A 30 -3.73 4.88 6.33
N LYS A 31 -4.83 5.61 6.58
CA LYS A 31 -5.38 5.87 7.93
C LYS A 31 -5.67 4.58 8.68
N LYS A 32 -6.39 3.64 8.05
CA LYS A 32 -6.75 2.35 8.66
C LYS A 32 -5.51 1.53 9.06
N ARG A 33 -4.44 1.61 8.28
CA ARG A 33 -3.17 0.93 8.55
C ARG A 33 -2.23 1.70 9.47
N LYS A 34 -2.59 2.92 9.90
CA LYS A 34 -1.71 3.86 10.62
C LYS A 34 -0.35 3.98 9.92
N SER A 35 -0.40 4.09 8.59
CA SER A 35 0.81 4.23 7.78
C SER A 35 1.51 5.54 8.16
N ILE A 36 2.84 5.51 8.20
CA ILE A 36 3.65 6.70 8.45
C ILE A 36 3.51 7.64 7.24
N ASP A 37 3.20 8.91 7.50
CA ASP A 37 3.18 9.93 6.48
C ASP A 37 4.60 10.43 6.24
N LEU A 38 5.09 10.34 5.00
CA LEU A 38 6.45 10.72 4.63
C LEU A 38 6.54 12.08 3.92
N ARG A 39 5.42 12.72 3.53
CA ARG A 39 5.42 13.92 2.66
C ARG A 39 6.35 15.03 3.16
N ASP A 40 6.22 15.36 4.45
CA ASP A 40 7.06 16.33 5.17
C ASP A 40 7.64 15.69 6.45
N ASN A 41 8.11 14.45 6.32
CA ASN A 41 8.55 13.64 7.46
C ASN A 41 9.48 12.52 6.99
N HIS A 42 10.46 12.87 6.17
CA HIS A 42 11.45 11.91 5.72
C HIS A 42 12.83 12.53 5.62
N VAL A 43 13.83 11.66 5.69
CA VAL A 43 15.21 11.92 5.27
C VAL A 43 15.58 10.92 4.20
N VAL A 44 16.39 11.37 3.25
CA VAL A 44 16.99 10.51 2.23
C VAL A 44 18.44 10.27 2.63
N ILE A 45 18.83 9.00 2.65
CA ILE A 45 20.21 8.57 2.89
C ILE A 45 20.67 7.90 1.62
N GLU A 46 21.72 8.44 1.00
CA GLU A 46 22.35 7.81 -0.16
C GLU A 46 23.28 6.71 0.32
N ASP A 47 23.06 5.50 -0.22
CA ASP A 47 23.97 4.40 -0.04
C ASP A 47 25.04 4.46 -1.15
N ASN A 48 26.30 4.21 -0.81
CA ASN A 48 27.45 4.28 -1.76
C ASN A 48 27.46 3.13 -2.80
N ASP A 49 26.33 2.42 -2.95
CA ASP A 49 26.08 1.34 -3.90
C ASP A 49 25.06 1.73 -4.98
N GLY A 50 24.63 3.00 -4.99
CA GLY A 50 23.67 3.55 -5.95
C GLY A 50 22.20 3.41 -5.53
N PHE A 51 21.94 2.93 -4.32
CA PHE A 51 20.60 2.94 -3.73
C PHE A 51 20.38 4.14 -2.82
N ILE A 52 19.12 4.44 -2.54
CA ILE A 52 18.73 5.43 -1.54
C ILE A 52 17.76 4.82 -0.54
N GLN A 53 17.92 5.18 0.73
CA GLN A 53 16.99 4.83 1.80
C GLN A 53 16.18 6.06 2.18
N VAL A 54 14.86 5.94 2.10
CA VAL A 54 13.93 6.96 2.62
C VAL A 54 13.45 6.51 3.99
N LYS A 55 13.79 7.27 5.04
CA LYS A 55 13.43 6.96 6.43
C LYS A 55 12.55 8.05 7.03
N PRO A 56 11.56 7.70 7.88
CA PRO A 56 10.79 8.70 8.59
C PRO A 56 11.61 9.40 9.68
N ILE A 57 11.41 10.71 9.83
CA ILE A 57 12.00 11.49 10.94
C ILE A 57 11.25 11.16 12.24
N ASP A 58 9.92 11.26 12.20
CA ASP A 58 9.00 10.92 13.27
C ASP A 58 8.15 9.70 12.87
N LYS A 59 8.30 8.60 13.60
CA LYS A 59 7.56 7.35 13.35
C LYS A 59 6.11 7.40 13.85
N THR A 60 5.72 8.43 14.58
CA THR A 60 4.39 8.60 15.15
C THR A 60 3.47 9.45 14.27
N LYS A 61 4.04 10.29 13.39
CA LYS A 61 3.31 11.06 12.37
C LYS A 61 2.76 10.12 11.30
N THR A 62 1.46 9.81 11.42
CA THR A 62 0.73 8.85 10.58
C THR A 62 -0.45 9.53 9.86
N PHE A 63 -0.98 8.89 8.81
CA PHE A 63 -2.12 9.38 8.01
C PHE A 63 -3.44 9.49 8.77
#